data_AF-A0A927M384-F1
#
_entry.id   AF-A0A927M384-F1
#
_cell.length_a   1.000
_cell.length_b   1.000
_cell.length_c   1.000
_cell.angle_alpha   90.00
_cell.angle_beta   90.00
_cell.angle_gamma   90.00
#
_symmetry.space_group_name_H-M   'P 1'
#
loop_
_entity.id
_entity.type
_entity.pdbx_description
1 polymer ?
#
loop_
_entity_poly.entity_id
_entity_poly.type
_entity_poly.pdbx_seq_one_letter_code
_entity_poly.pdbx_strand_id
1 'polypeptide(L)'
;MAEKQTANLPANLAGPIRDLIAEFEAKETPEARCAKDADKIECLLQAREYQAQGYRLTQPWVDTMVAAVKTESGRRLAEAAVRVPVDEWWRDIVSSYGTRPAS
;
A
#
# COMPACT_ATOMS: atom_id res chain seq x y z
N MET A 1 21.28 -6.68 -0.98
CA MET A 1 20.18 -7.39 -1.71
C MET A 1 20.00 -6.82 -3.11
N ALA A 2 19.81 -5.50 -3.24
CA ALA A 2 19.68 -4.80 -4.53
C ALA A 2 20.82 -5.11 -5.52
N GLU A 3 22.08 -5.13 -5.08
CA GLU A 3 23.23 -5.45 -5.95
C GLU A 3 23.12 -6.83 -6.61
N LYS A 4 22.75 -7.85 -5.84
CA LYS A 4 22.58 -9.23 -6.34
C LYS A 4 21.38 -9.31 -7.30
N GLN A 5 20.28 -8.62 -6.99
CA GLN A 5 19.06 -8.63 -7.80
C GLN A 5 19.23 -7.91 -9.14
N THR A 6 20.19 -7.00 -9.24
CA THR A 6 20.44 -6.17 -10.44
C THR A 6 21.71 -6.57 -11.18
N ALA A 7 22.37 -7.66 -10.79
CA ALA A 7 23.70 -8.04 -11.29
C ALA A 7 23.76 -8.26 -12.81
N ASN A 8 22.65 -8.68 -13.42
CA ASN A 8 22.56 -8.97 -14.86
C ASN A 8 21.91 -7.84 -15.67
N LEU A 9 21.63 -6.69 -15.05
CA LEU A 9 21.05 -5.54 -15.76
C LEU A 9 22.15 -4.68 -16.40
N PRO A 10 21.88 -4.05 -17.56
CA PRO A 10 22.75 -3.02 -18.12
C PRO A 10 23.05 -1.91 -17.11
N ALA A 11 24.27 -1.37 -17.12
CA ALA A 11 24.74 -0.42 -16.11
C ALA A 11 23.86 0.84 -16.02
N ASN A 12 23.33 1.30 -17.17
CA ASN A 12 22.43 2.45 -17.25
C ASN A 12 21.05 2.21 -16.60
N LEU A 13 20.71 0.96 -16.26
CA LEU A 13 19.50 0.60 -15.50
C LEU A 13 19.84 0.15 -14.07
N ALA A 14 20.91 -0.63 -13.91
CA ALA A 14 21.31 -1.18 -12.62
C ALA A 14 21.61 -0.08 -11.58
N GLY A 15 22.32 0.99 -11.97
CA GLY A 15 22.65 2.12 -11.10
C GLY A 15 21.40 2.81 -10.55
N PRO A 16 20.55 3.41 -11.42
CA PRO A 16 19.36 4.11 -10.98
C PRO A 16 18.41 3.26 -10.13
N ILE A 17 18.24 1.97 -10.44
CA ILE A 17 17.39 1.08 -9.64
C ILE A 17 17.97 0.87 -8.23
N ARG A 18 19.28 0.71 -8.11
CA ARG A 18 19.94 0.59 -6.79
C ARG A 18 19.78 1.87 -5.98
N ASP A 19 19.91 3.03 -6.61
CA ASP A 19 19.74 4.32 -5.97
C ASP A 19 18.31 4.50 -5.45
N LEU A 20 17.29 4.16 -6.26
CA LEU A 20 15.89 4.17 -5.83
C LEU A 20 15.62 3.22 -4.67
N ILE A 21 16.19 2.01 -4.68
CA ILE A 21 16.04 1.07 -3.56
C ILE A 21 16.72 1.63 -2.30
N ALA A 22 17.91 2.23 -2.43
CA ALA A 22 18.62 2.83 -1.31
C ALA A 22 17.82 4.00 -0.71
N GLU A 23 17.27 4.87 -1.55
CA GLU A 23 16.42 5.99 -1.12
C GLU A 23 15.16 5.49 -0.39
N PHE A 24 14.47 4.50 -0.96
CA PHE A 24 13.29 3.89 -0.35
C PHE A 24 13.59 3.28 1.02
N GLU A 25 14.74 2.63 1.19
CA GLU A 25 15.15 2.04 2.47
C GLU A 25 15.62 3.08 3.49
N ALA A 26 16.21 4.20 3.04
CA ALA A 26 16.63 5.30 3.91
C ALA A 26 15.43 6.05 4.52
N LYS A 27 14.33 6.21 3.75
CA LYS A 27 13.08 6.88 4.20
C LYS A 27 13.24 8.35 4.56
N GLU A 28 14.20 9.03 3.93
CA GLU A 28 14.53 10.42 4.23
C GLU A 28 13.81 11.40 3.31
N THR A 29 13.57 11.00 2.05
CA THR A 29 12.86 11.83 1.07
C THR A 29 11.34 11.77 1.26
N PRO A 30 10.59 12.82 0.86
CA PRO A 30 9.14 12.80 0.84
C PRO A 30 8.57 11.60 0.07
N GLU A 31 9.17 11.28 -1.09
CA GLU A 31 8.80 10.18 -1.97
C GLU A 31 9.00 8.83 -1.27
N ALA A 32 10.16 8.60 -0.65
CA ALA A 32 10.43 7.36 0.10
C ALA A 32 9.48 7.18 1.29
N ARG A 33 9.17 8.27 2.01
CA ARG A 33 8.21 8.25 3.12
C ARG A 33 6.79 7.94 2.65
N CYS A 34 6.37 8.55 1.54
CA CYS A 34 5.08 8.27 0.92
C CYS A 34 4.98 6.82 0.43
N ALA A 35 6.03 6.31 -0.24
CA ALA A 35 6.08 4.94 -0.71
C ALA A 35 6.05 3.91 0.44
N LYS A 36 6.75 4.18 1.55
CA LYS A 36 6.68 3.31 2.73
C LYS A 36 5.31 3.34 3.41
N ASP A 37 4.65 4.50 3.46
CA ASP A 37 3.27 4.55 3.95
C ASP A 37 2.32 3.74 3.05
N ALA A 38 2.47 3.84 1.73
CA ALA A 38 1.69 3.05 0.79
C ALA A 38 1.87 1.54 0.98
N ASP A 39 3.11 1.07 1.18
CA ASP A 39 3.42 -0.33 1.51
C ASP A 39 2.71 -0.79 2.81
N LYS A 40 2.67 0.05 3.83
CA LYS A 40 1.97 -0.28 5.09
C LYS A 40 0.44 -0.29 4.93
N ILE A 41 -0.10 0.64 4.16
CA ILE A 41 -1.54 0.71 3.88
C ILE A 41 -1.98 -0.50 3.04
N GLU A 42 -1.17 -0.96 2.10
CA GLU A 42 -1.43 -2.18 1.35
C GLU A 42 -1.52 -3.40 2.30
N CYS A 43 -0.54 -3.59 3.18
CA CYS A 43 -0.55 -4.65 4.17
C CYS A 43 -1.77 -4.55 5.13
N LEU A 44 -2.17 -3.33 5.49
CA LEU A 44 -3.37 -3.08 6.28
C LEU A 44 -4.62 -3.57 5.54
N LEU A 45 -4.77 -3.21 4.26
CA LEU A 45 -5.92 -3.64 3.45
C LEU A 45 -5.99 -5.17 3.33
N GLN A 46 -4.85 -5.84 3.09
CA GLN A 46 -4.79 -7.31 3.09
C GLN A 46 -5.26 -7.90 4.43
N ALA A 47 -4.80 -7.36 5.56
CA ALA A 47 -5.23 -7.83 6.88
C ALA A 47 -6.75 -7.67 7.09
N ARG A 48 -7.31 -6.56 6.60
CA ARG A 48 -8.76 -6.28 6.64
C ARG A 48 -9.57 -7.22 5.76
N GLU A 49 -9.06 -7.55 4.56
CA GLU A 49 -9.69 -8.54 3.68
C GLU A 49 -9.72 -9.92 4.33
N TYR A 50 -8.63 -10.32 5.00
CA TYR A 50 -8.62 -11.56 5.78
C TYR A 50 -9.59 -11.52 6.97
N GLN A 51 -9.75 -10.38 7.65
CA GLN A 51 -10.79 -10.23 8.69
C GLN A 51 -12.19 -10.47 8.12
N ALA A 52 -12.49 -9.88 6.97
CA ALA A 52 -13.78 -10.03 6.30
C ALA A 52 -14.05 -11.49 5.88
N GLN A 53 -13.00 -12.26 5.57
CA GLN A 53 -13.10 -13.69 5.28
C GLN A 53 -13.20 -14.59 6.54
N GLY A 54 -13.15 -13.99 7.74
CA GLY A 54 -13.33 -14.70 9.02
C GLY A 54 -12.04 -15.03 9.77
N TYR A 55 -10.87 -14.61 9.29
CA TYR A 55 -9.60 -14.78 10.01
C TYR A 55 -9.45 -13.75 11.13
N ARG A 56 -9.65 -14.17 12.38
CA ARG A 56 -9.74 -13.27 13.55
C ARG A 56 -8.40 -12.84 14.15
N LEU A 57 -7.29 -13.48 13.77
CA LEU A 57 -5.97 -13.25 14.37
C LEU A 57 -5.16 -12.11 13.69
N THR A 58 -5.80 -11.31 12.84
CA THR A 58 -5.15 -10.25 12.06
C THR A 58 -5.17 -8.89 12.74
N GLN A 59 -5.90 -8.70 13.85
CA GLN A 59 -5.99 -7.40 14.53
C GLN A 59 -4.61 -6.82 14.94
N PRO A 60 -3.65 -7.60 15.50
CA PRO A 60 -2.33 -7.06 15.81
C PRO A 60 -1.59 -6.52 14.58
N TRP A 61 -1.83 -7.09 13.39
CA TRP A 61 -1.25 -6.64 12.13
C TRP A 61 -1.87 -5.31 11.69
N VAL A 62 -3.19 -5.18 11.81
CA VAL A 62 -3.90 -3.90 11.58
C VAL A 62 -3.31 -2.80 12.45
N ASP A 63 -3.21 -3.03 13.76
CA ASP A 63 -2.72 -2.04 14.71
C ASP A 63 -1.26 -1.63 14.42
N THR A 64 -0.42 -2.62 14.10
CA THR A 64 0.99 -2.40 13.75
C THR A 64 1.14 -1.58 12.47
N MET A 65 0.36 -1.88 11.43
CA MET A 65 0.44 -1.15 10.15
C MET A 65 -0.06 0.28 10.30
N VAL A 66 -1.17 0.51 11.02
CA VAL A 66 -1.67 1.87 11.29
C VAL A 66 -0.64 2.71 12.03
N ALA A 67 -0.02 2.19 13.09
CA ALA A 67 0.99 2.89 13.86
C ALA A 67 2.29 3.19 13.07
N ALA A 68 2.57 2.38 12.04
CA ALA A 68 3.75 2.53 11.21
C ALA A 68 3.66 3.71 10.22
N VAL A 69 2.46 4.13 9.83
CA VAL A 69 2.21 5.21 8.85
C VAL A 69 2.60 6.59 9.41
N LYS A 70 3.31 7.40 8.62
CA LYS A 70 3.98 8.63 9.10
C LYS A 70 3.49 9.93 8.48
N THR A 71 3.12 9.94 7.22
CA THR A 71 2.63 11.14 6.52
C THR A 71 1.19 11.44 6.95
N GLU A 72 0.81 12.72 6.90
CA GLU A 72 -0.54 13.14 7.25
C GLU A 72 -1.59 12.54 6.30
N SER A 73 -1.30 12.57 4.99
CA SER A 73 -2.13 11.91 3.97
C SER A 73 -2.23 10.40 4.20
N GLY A 74 -1.12 9.74 4.53
CA GLY A 74 -1.10 8.32 4.85
C GLY A 74 -1.97 7.98 6.05
N ARG A 75 -1.90 8.75 7.14
CA ARG A 75 -2.73 8.50 8.34
C ARG A 75 -4.21 8.59 8.04
N ARG A 76 -4.62 9.63 7.30
CA ARG A 76 -6.02 9.80 6.86
C ARG A 76 -6.50 8.63 6.00
N LEU A 77 -5.64 8.10 5.13
CA LEU A 77 -5.95 6.91 4.34
C LEU A 77 -6.04 5.64 5.22
N ALA A 78 -5.12 5.45 6.15
CA ALA A 78 -5.15 4.31 7.08
C ALA A 78 -6.40 4.32 7.96
N GLU A 79 -6.81 5.48 8.49
CA GLU A 79 -8.05 5.64 9.25
C GLU A 79 -9.28 5.31 8.40
N ALA A 80 -9.32 5.76 7.14
CA ALA A 80 -10.39 5.41 6.22
C ALA A 80 -10.42 3.90 5.96
N ALA A 81 -9.27 3.27 5.73
CA ALA A 81 -9.16 1.83 5.49
C ALA A 81 -9.64 0.97 6.68
N VAL A 82 -9.49 1.46 7.92
CA VAL A 82 -10.03 0.78 9.11
C VAL A 82 -11.54 0.95 9.23
N ARG A 83 -12.09 2.10 8.85
CA ARG A 83 -13.51 2.43 9.03
C ARG A 83 -14.40 1.86 7.93
N VAL A 84 -13.94 1.90 6.68
CA VAL A 84 -14.75 1.53 5.52
C VAL A 84 -14.74 -0.01 5.35
N PRO A 85 -15.89 -0.66 5.12
CA PRO A 85 -15.95 -2.04 4.67
C PRO A 85 -15.07 -2.29 3.44
N VAL A 86 -14.30 -3.38 3.45
CA VAL A 86 -13.28 -3.66 2.42
C VAL A 86 -13.83 -3.79 1.00
N ASP A 87 -15.12 -4.10 0.89
CA ASP A 87 -15.82 -4.35 -0.36
C ASP A 87 -16.69 -3.20 -0.85
N GLU A 88 -16.87 -2.15 -0.05
CA GLU A 88 -17.77 -1.03 -0.37
C GLU A 88 -17.38 -0.35 -1.71
N TRP A 89 -16.09 -0.03 -1.87
CA TRP A 89 -15.61 0.76 -3.01
C TRP A 89 -15.84 0.07 -4.37
N TRP A 90 -15.57 -1.23 -4.49
CA TRP A 90 -15.75 -1.94 -5.76
C TRP A 90 -17.20 -2.35 -5.98
N ARG A 91 -17.99 -2.57 -4.91
CA ARG A 91 -19.43 -2.80 -5.04
C ARG A 91 -20.12 -1.59 -5.66
N ASP A 92 -19.73 -0.39 -5.28
CA ASP A 92 -20.24 0.85 -5.88
C ASP A 92 -19.86 0.95 -7.36
N ILE A 93 -18.60 0.65 -7.71
CA ILE A 93 -18.15 0.60 -9.11
C ILE A 93 -18.95 -0.44 -9.90
N VAL A 94 -19.10 -1.65 -9.37
CA VAL A 94 -19.81 -2.73 -10.05
C VAL A 94 -21.29 -2.39 -10.24
N SER A 95 -21.93 -1.81 -9.22
CA SER A 95 -23.30 -1.30 -9.30
C SER A 95 -23.46 -0.22 -10.37
N SER A 96 -22.45 0.66 -10.53
CA SER A 96 -22.46 1.73 -11.53
C SER A 96 -22.35 1.25 -12.99
N TYR A 97 -21.90 0.02 -13.26
CA TYR A 97 -21.90 -0.51 -14.63
C TYR A 97 -23.32 -0.70 -15.17
N GLY A 98 -24.31 -0.93 -14.32
CA GLY A 98 -25.72 -1.11 -14.70
C GLY A 98 -26.48 0.19 -14.96
N THR A 99 -25.90 1.36 -14.66
CA THR A 99 -26.61 2.66 -14.67
C THR A 99 -26.03 3.68 -15.63
N ARG A 100 -25.07 3.31 -16.50
CA ARG A 100 -24.53 4.23 -17.51
C ARG A 100 -25.64 4.60 -18.51
N PRO A 101 -26.14 5.85 -18.55
CA PRO A 101 -27.17 6.24 -19.51
C PRO A 101 -26.60 6.11 -20.93
N ALA A 102 -27.39 5.53 -21.84
CA ALA A 102 -27.04 5.47 -23.25
C ALA A 102 -26.85 6.91 -23.78
N SER A 103 -25.65 7.19 -24.25
CA SER A 103 -25.32 8.40 -25.02
C SER A 103 -25.89 8.33 -26.42
#